data_AF-A0A7X8GD36-F1
#
_entry.id   AF-A0A7X8GD36-F1
#
_cell.length_a   1.000
_cell.length_b   1.000
_cell.length_c   1.000
_cell.angle_alpha   90.00
_cell.angle_beta   90.00
_cell.angle_gamma   90.00
#
_symmetry.space_group_name_H-M   'P 1'
#
loop_
_entity.id
_entity.type
_entity.pdbx_description
1 polymer ?
#
loop_
_entity_poly.entity_id
_entity_poly.type
_entity_poly.pdbx_seq_one_letter_code
_entity_poly.pdbx_strand_id
1 'polypeptide(L)'
;MDKALSEISMRELAQQGKFEELLQTAEKLAQEYPNWHIAWHYVAVAHGLQGDHERAITNFIKALEIKPHSVKALYGLSVSFYSLKMHEQAISCLLKHKELHGSEFKIAFNLGINYSELHLIDEAIEAFTEALTFQAENEEALYFLADCYRIQEKYETAIELFLRSLAINPQNKLVLHNTAVCYKYLNNNEQAIAYYEKVLAIDPGFFRALRNISEIFIEIGETDKAHALIRKAAADYPDSKEINDLYAKIFN
;
A
#
# COMPACT_ATOMS: atom_id res chain seq x y z
N MET A 1 32.06 -24.81 -10.57
CA MET A 1 31.11 -23.72 -10.87
C MET A 1 31.40 -22.58 -9.92
N ASP A 2 31.47 -21.35 -10.42
CA ASP A 2 31.65 -20.17 -9.58
C ASP A 2 30.30 -19.71 -9.03
N LYS A 3 30.08 -19.92 -7.72
CA LYS A 3 28.82 -19.56 -7.05
C LYS A 3 28.53 -18.06 -7.10
N ALA A 4 29.56 -17.21 -7.15
CA ALA A 4 29.38 -15.77 -7.23
C ALA A 4 28.85 -15.36 -8.61
N LEU A 5 29.40 -15.93 -9.69
CA LEU A 5 28.90 -15.72 -11.04
C LEU A 5 27.47 -16.25 -11.21
N SER A 6 27.16 -17.41 -10.63
CA SER A 6 25.80 -17.95 -10.64
C SER A 6 24.80 -17.06 -9.89
N GLU A 7 25.18 -16.48 -8.74
CA GLU A 7 24.31 -15.52 -8.03
C GLU A 7 24.05 -14.25 -8.85
N ILE A 8 25.08 -13.70 -9.50
CA ILE A 8 24.94 -12.52 -10.36
C ILE A 8 23.98 -12.82 -11.51
N SER A 9 24.16 -13.97 -12.19
CA SER A 9 23.28 -14.38 -13.28
C SER A 9 21.82 -14.53 -12.84
N MET A 10 21.54 -15.18 -11.70
CA MET A 10 20.18 -15.29 -11.17
C MET A 10 19.57 -13.92 -10.84
N ARG A 11 20.37 -13.02 -10.25
CA ARG A 11 19.93 -11.65 -9.97
C ARG A 11 19.54 -10.90 -11.24
N GLU A 12 20.35 -11.01 -12.29
CA GLU A 12 20.08 -10.36 -13.58
C GLU A 12 18.81 -10.91 -14.24
N LEU A 13 18.60 -12.23 -14.20
CA LEU A 13 17.37 -12.84 -14.71
C LEU A 13 16.13 -12.32 -13.97
N ALA A 14 16.21 -12.20 -12.63
CA ALA A 14 15.13 -11.62 -11.83
C ALA A 14 14.83 -10.16 -12.23
N GLN A 15 15.87 -9.35 -12.42
CA GLN A 15 15.73 -7.94 -12.81
C GLN A 15 15.18 -7.78 -14.23
N GLN A 16 15.51 -8.69 -15.14
CA GLN A 16 15.03 -8.69 -16.53
C GLN A 16 13.60 -9.23 -16.68
N GLY A 17 12.98 -9.72 -15.62
CA GLY A 17 11.64 -10.32 -15.70
C GLY A 17 11.64 -11.74 -16.29
N LYS A 18 12.80 -12.38 -16.43
CA LYS A 18 12.94 -13.72 -17.02
C LYS A 18 12.68 -14.82 -15.99
N PHE A 19 11.45 -14.86 -15.48
CA PHE A 19 11.09 -15.67 -14.31
C PHE A 19 11.25 -17.18 -14.54
N GLU A 20 10.98 -17.64 -15.76
CA GLU A 20 11.05 -19.06 -16.09
C GLU A 20 12.50 -19.54 -16.26
N GLU A 21 13.35 -18.75 -16.90
CA GLU A 21 14.81 -19.00 -16.96
C GLU A 21 15.44 -18.93 -15.56
N LEU A 22 15.00 -17.98 -14.72
CA LEU A 22 15.43 -17.89 -13.32
C LEU A 22 15.08 -19.16 -12.56
N LEU A 23 13.83 -19.62 -12.66
CA LEU A 23 13.36 -20.81 -11.96
C LEU A 23 14.19 -22.03 -12.36
N GLN A 24 14.32 -22.30 -13.66
CA GLN A 24 15.09 -23.45 -14.17
C GLN A 24 16.54 -23.41 -13.71
N THR A 25 17.17 -22.24 -13.77
CA THR A 25 18.55 -22.03 -13.33
C THR A 25 18.69 -22.26 -11.83
N ALA A 26 17.82 -21.65 -11.02
CA ALA A 26 17.86 -21.73 -9.57
C ALA A 26 17.56 -23.15 -9.06
N GLU A 27 16.59 -23.86 -9.65
CA GLU A 27 16.25 -25.25 -9.29
C GLU A 27 17.40 -26.20 -9.59
N LYS A 28 18.02 -26.07 -10.77
CA LYS A 28 19.21 -26.86 -11.12
C LYS A 28 20.33 -26.63 -10.10
N LEU A 29 20.60 -25.37 -9.75
CA LEU A 29 21.62 -25.03 -8.76
C LEU A 29 21.28 -25.52 -7.36
N ALA A 30 20.00 -25.52 -6.98
CA ALA A 30 19.53 -26.03 -5.69
C ALA A 30 19.68 -27.57 -5.62
N GLN A 31 19.48 -28.28 -6.72
CA GLN A 31 19.70 -29.73 -6.81
C GLN A 31 21.20 -30.08 -6.78
N GLU A 32 22.03 -29.35 -7.54
CA GLU A 32 23.49 -29.57 -7.57
C GLU A 32 24.16 -29.17 -6.25
N TYR A 33 23.65 -28.13 -5.58
CA TYR A 33 24.18 -27.61 -4.33
C TYR A 33 23.08 -27.44 -3.26
N PRO A 34 22.56 -28.53 -2.66
CA PRO A 34 21.43 -28.46 -1.71
C PRO A 34 21.69 -27.61 -0.47
N ASN A 35 22.95 -27.49 -0.04
CA ASN A 35 23.35 -26.67 1.12
C ASN A 35 23.70 -25.22 0.74
N TRP A 36 23.38 -24.77 -0.47
CA TRP A 36 23.60 -23.39 -0.91
C TRP A 36 22.30 -22.58 -0.78
N HIS A 37 22.12 -21.92 0.36
CA HIS A 37 20.92 -21.13 0.67
C HIS A 37 20.51 -20.12 -0.41
N ILE A 38 21.46 -19.60 -1.20
CA ILE A 38 21.20 -18.62 -2.26
C ILE A 38 20.43 -19.26 -3.42
N ALA A 39 20.71 -20.51 -3.77
CA ALA A 39 19.93 -21.20 -4.81
C ALA A 39 18.45 -21.32 -4.39
N TRP A 40 18.20 -21.80 -3.17
CA TRP A 40 16.83 -21.86 -2.62
C TRP A 40 16.16 -20.49 -2.49
N HIS A 41 16.92 -19.45 -2.13
CA HIS A 41 16.43 -18.07 -2.15
C HIS A 41 15.95 -17.66 -3.55
N TYR A 42 16.70 -17.97 -4.62
CA TYR A 42 16.27 -17.62 -5.98
C TYR A 42 15.19 -18.53 -6.56
N VAL A 43 15.08 -19.79 -6.12
CA VAL A 43 13.89 -20.62 -6.39
C VAL A 43 12.65 -19.96 -5.78
N ALA A 44 12.76 -19.50 -4.54
CA ALA A 44 11.67 -18.80 -3.87
C ALA A 44 11.29 -17.48 -4.56
N VAL A 45 12.29 -16.67 -4.94
CA VAL A 45 12.08 -15.42 -5.69
C VAL A 45 11.39 -15.69 -7.02
N ALA A 46 11.80 -16.72 -7.77
CA ALA A 46 11.14 -17.08 -9.03
C ALA A 46 9.66 -17.41 -8.83
N HIS A 47 9.33 -18.26 -7.86
CA HIS A 47 7.93 -18.57 -7.55
C HIS A 47 7.13 -17.34 -7.11
N GLY A 48 7.71 -16.49 -6.27
CA GLY A 48 7.06 -15.25 -5.82
C GLY A 48 6.78 -14.29 -6.98
N LEU A 49 7.70 -14.15 -7.93
CA LEU A 49 7.52 -13.33 -9.14
C LEU A 49 6.45 -13.90 -10.08
N GLN A 50 6.19 -15.21 -10.03
CA GLN A 50 5.10 -15.87 -10.75
C GLN A 50 3.77 -15.85 -9.98
N GLY A 51 3.73 -15.25 -8.78
CA GLY A 51 2.55 -15.20 -7.91
C GLY A 51 2.32 -16.46 -7.08
N ASP A 52 3.19 -17.46 -7.17
CA ASP A 52 3.11 -18.68 -6.36
C ASP A 52 3.79 -18.48 -5.00
N HIS A 53 3.10 -17.76 -4.12
CA HIS A 53 3.63 -17.39 -2.82
C HIS A 53 3.74 -18.57 -1.85
N GLU A 54 2.96 -19.64 -2.04
CA GLU A 54 3.06 -20.87 -1.22
C GLU A 54 4.39 -21.61 -1.47
N ARG A 55 4.76 -21.80 -2.75
CA ARG A 55 6.07 -22.37 -3.09
C ARG A 55 7.21 -21.41 -2.77
N ALA A 56 6.99 -20.09 -2.88
CA ALA A 56 7.98 -19.10 -2.44
C ALA A 56 8.29 -19.25 -0.95
N ILE A 57 7.27 -19.28 -0.08
CA ILE A 57 7.41 -19.49 1.37
C ILE A 57 8.20 -20.77 1.67
N THR A 58 7.81 -21.89 1.05
CA THR A 58 8.46 -23.18 1.24
C THR A 58 9.96 -23.11 0.96
N ASN A 59 10.36 -22.45 -0.13
CA ASN A 59 11.76 -22.37 -0.53
C ASN A 59 12.55 -21.29 0.24
N PHE A 60 11.91 -20.20 0.69
CA PHE A 60 12.55 -19.28 1.64
C PHE A 60 12.82 -19.93 2.99
N ILE A 61 11.90 -20.77 3.50
CA ILE A 61 12.11 -21.55 4.72
C ILE A 61 13.31 -22.49 4.55
N LYS A 62 13.41 -23.23 3.45
CA LYS A 62 14.60 -24.05 3.15
C LYS A 62 15.90 -23.22 3.14
N ALA A 63 15.87 -22.04 2.52
CA ALA A 63 17.03 -21.14 2.52
C ALA A 63 17.41 -20.71 3.96
N LEU A 64 16.43 -20.48 4.83
CA LEU A 64 16.63 -20.12 6.23
C LEU A 64 17.05 -21.31 7.11
N GLU A 65 16.61 -22.54 6.81
CA GLU A 65 17.11 -23.75 7.48
C GLU A 65 18.62 -23.93 7.27
N ILE A 66 19.10 -23.61 6.06
CA ILE A 66 20.53 -23.65 5.70
C ILE A 66 21.28 -22.43 6.28
N LYS A 67 20.68 -21.24 6.24
CA LYS A 67 21.25 -20.00 6.78
C LYS A 67 20.20 -19.20 7.57
N PRO A 68 20.07 -19.44 8.90
CA PRO A 68 19.00 -18.85 9.72
C PRO A 68 18.98 -17.32 9.82
N HIS A 69 20.12 -16.68 9.53
CA HIS A 69 20.29 -15.23 9.62
C HIS A 69 20.35 -14.56 8.24
N SER A 70 19.77 -15.19 7.21
CA SER A 70 19.70 -14.59 5.87
C SER A 70 18.63 -13.51 5.79
N VAL A 71 19.04 -12.25 5.95
CA VAL A 71 18.14 -11.08 5.90
C VAL A 71 17.42 -10.95 4.55
N LYS A 72 18.09 -11.29 3.43
CA LYS A 72 17.45 -11.34 2.11
C LYS A 72 16.29 -12.35 2.06
N ALA A 73 16.46 -13.52 2.70
CA ALA A 73 15.42 -14.54 2.73
C ALA A 73 14.29 -14.17 3.70
N LEU A 74 14.58 -13.56 4.85
CA LEU A 74 13.56 -13.04 5.76
C LEU A 74 12.67 -11.99 5.07
N TYR A 75 13.26 -11.07 4.32
CA TYR A 75 12.50 -10.07 3.57
C TYR A 75 11.66 -10.69 2.44
N GLY A 76 12.23 -11.59 1.64
CA GLY A 76 11.45 -12.29 0.60
C GLY A 76 10.30 -13.13 1.18
N LEU A 77 10.53 -13.75 2.34
CA LEU A 77 9.52 -14.49 3.07
C LEU A 77 8.41 -13.58 3.59
N SER A 78 8.73 -12.40 4.15
CA SER A 78 7.72 -11.44 4.59
C SER A 78 6.84 -10.93 3.46
N VAL A 79 7.42 -10.68 2.28
CA VAL A 79 6.67 -10.28 1.09
C VAL A 79 5.71 -11.39 0.67
N SER A 80 6.15 -12.65 0.70
CA SER A 80 5.28 -13.78 0.34
C SER A 80 4.16 -14.00 1.34
N PHE A 81 4.42 -13.81 2.65
CA PHE A 81 3.37 -13.83 3.67
C PHE A 81 2.37 -12.69 3.49
N TYR A 82 2.84 -11.47 3.19
CA TYR A 82 1.96 -10.33 2.90
C TYR A 82 1.01 -10.63 1.72
N SER A 83 1.53 -11.19 0.63
CA SER A 83 0.70 -11.56 -0.53
C SER A 83 -0.39 -12.58 -0.20
N LEU A 84 -0.16 -13.46 0.79
CA LEU A 84 -1.15 -14.43 1.27
C LEU A 84 -2.00 -13.89 2.44
N LYS A 85 -1.94 -12.58 2.74
CA LYS A 85 -2.64 -11.92 3.86
C LYS A 85 -2.27 -12.50 5.24
N MET A 86 -1.10 -13.12 5.35
CA MET A 86 -0.53 -13.66 6.58
C MET A 86 0.31 -12.59 7.30
N HIS A 87 -0.36 -11.52 7.75
CA HIS A 87 0.30 -10.31 8.22
C HIS A 87 1.15 -10.49 9.48
N GLU A 88 0.72 -11.32 10.43
CA GLU A 88 1.49 -11.60 11.66
C GLU A 88 2.84 -12.26 11.35
N GLN A 89 2.85 -13.23 10.43
CA GLN A 89 4.07 -13.92 9.99
C GLN A 89 4.98 -12.98 9.19
N ALA A 90 4.40 -12.10 8.37
CA ALA A 90 5.16 -11.07 7.67
C ALA A 90 5.86 -10.12 8.66
N ILE A 91 5.14 -9.63 9.68
CA ILE A 91 5.69 -8.79 10.75
C ILE A 91 6.82 -9.51 11.49
N SER A 92 6.62 -10.78 11.88
CA SER A 92 7.65 -11.58 12.56
C SER A 92 8.95 -11.65 11.75
N CYS A 93 8.85 -11.88 10.44
CA CYS A 93 10.01 -11.91 9.54
C CYS A 93 10.71 -10.54 9.43
N LEU A 94 9.94 -9.45 9.33
CA LEU A 94 10.46 -8.08 9.22
C LEU A 94 11.13 -7.62 10.53
N LEU A 95 10.56 -7.94 11.69
CA LEU A 95 11.16 -7.65 12.99
C LEU A 95 12.47 -8.41 13.18
N LYS A 96 12.51 -9.70 12.79
CA LYS A 96 13.75 -10.48 12.82
C LYS A 96 14.79 -9.94 11.84
N HIS A 97 14.38 -9.45 10.68
CA HIS A 97 15.29 -8.74 9.77
C HIS A 97 15.87 -7.49 10.44
N LYS A 98 15.01 -6.67 11.06
CA LYS A 98 15.40 -5.43 11.75
C LYS A 98 16.34 -5.69 12.92
N GLU A 99 16.14 -6.78 13.67
CA GLU A 99 17.04 -7.21 14.75
C GLU A 99 18.46 -7.53 14.24
N LEU A 100 18.56 -8.19 13.07
CA LEU A 100 19.84 -8.69 12.53
C LEU A 100 20.65 -7.65 11.75
N HIS A 101 19.98 -6.70 11.09
CA HIS A 101 20.62 -5.76 10.16
C HIS A 101 20.29 -4.29 10.44
N GLY A 102 19.51 -4.03 11.49
CA GLY A 102 18.94 -2.72 11.74
C GLY A 102 17.79 -2.40 10.80
N SER A 103 17.23 -1.22 11.02
CA SER A 103 16.11 -0.70 10.23
C SER A 103 16.58 -0.04 8.96
N GLU A 104 15.74 -0.08 7.94
CA GLU A 104 15.90 0.61 6.66
C GLU A 104 14.51 0.87 6.08
N PHE A 105 14.40 1.83 5.16
CA PHE A 105 13.12 2.30 4.61
C PHE A 105 12.16 1.15 4.27
N LYS A 106 12.60 0.20 3.44
CA LYS A 106 11.74 -0.91 2.97
C LYS A 106 11.21 -1.78 4.11
N ILE A 107 11.95 -1.91 5.20
CA ILE A 107 11.56 -2.76 6.34
C ILE A 107 10.56 -2.02 7.22
N ALA A 108 10.87 -0.77 7.59
CA ALA A 108 9.96 0.08 8.35
C ALA A 108 8.64 0.33 7.61
N PHE A 109 8.72 0.60 6.30
CA PHE A 109 7.53 0.80 5.46
C PHE A 109 6.66 -0.46 5.38
N ASN A 110 7.25 -1.64 5.13
CA ASN A 110 6.49 -2.88 5.07
C ASN A 110 5.94 -3.32 6.45
N LEU A 111 6.60 -2.97 7.55
CA LEU A 111 6.04 -3.12 8.89
C LEU A 111 4.78 -2.26 9.02
N GLY A 112 4.85 -0.97 8.64
CA GLY A 112 3.71 -0.06 8.66
C GLY A 112 2.52 -0.61 7.89
N ILE A 113 2.74 -1.10 6.67
CA ILE A 113 1.69 -1.72 5.84
C ILE A 113 1.03 -2.91 6.55
N ASN A 114 1.82 -3.84 7.11
CA ASN A 114 1.25 -5.03 7.76
C ASN A 114 0.54 -4.68 9.09
N TYR A 115 1.04 -3.71 9.84
CA TYR A 115 0.35 -3.20 11.03
C TYR A 115 -0.99 -2.53 10.67
N SER A 116 -1.03 -1.73 9.60
CA SER A 116 -2.27 -1.13 9.09
C SER A 116 -3.31 -2.17 8.68
N GLU A 117 -2.91 -3.25 7.99
CA GLU A 117 -3.83 -4.34 7.59
C GLU A 117 -4.38 -5.12 8.80
N LEU A 118 -3.65 -5.16 9.92
CA LEU A 118 -4.12 -5.72 11.20
C LEU A 118 -4.87 -4.71 12.08
N HIS A 119 -5.09 -3.48 11.59
CA HIS A 119 -5.68 -2.38 12.37
C HIS A 119 -4.90 -2.01 13.65
N LEU A 120 -3.59 -2.31 13.68
CA LEU A 120 -2.65 -1.90 14.73
C LEU A 120 -2.11 -0.50 14.38
N ILE A 121 -2.97 0.51 14.55
CA ILE A 121 -2.74 1.85 13.98
C ILE A 121 -1.58 2.59 14.65
N ASP A 122 -1.38 2.43 15.96
CA ASP A 122 -0.27 3.09 16.66
C ASP A 122 1.08 2.54 16.20
N GLU A 123 1.22 1.21 16.08
CA GLU A 123 2.41 0.55 15.56
C GLU A 123 2.66 0.91 14.09
N ALA A 124 1.60 1.06 13.29
CA ALA A 124 1.72 1.54 11.91
C ALA A 124 2.27 2.97 11.85
N ILE A 125 1.79 3.87 12.71
CA ILE A 125 2.30 5.25 12.82
C ILE A 125 3.79 5.25 13.16
N GLU A 126 4.21 4.47 14.15
CA GLU A 126 5.63 4.35 14.52
C GLU A 126 6.47 3.87 13.34
N ALA A 127 6.03 2.83 12.65
CA ALA A 127 6.74 2.23 11.54
C ALA A 127 6.83 3.16 10.30
N PHE A 128 5.75 3.85 9.93
CA PHE A 128 5.80 4.83 8.84
C PHE A 128 6.61 6.08 9.20
N THR A 129 6.54 6.53 10.46
CA THR A 129 7.38 7.63 10.95
C THR A 129 8.86 7.25 10.87
N GLU A 130 9.21 6.03 11.28
CA GLU A 130 10.55 5.49 11.13
C GLU A 130 10.97 5.42 9.65
N ALA A 131 10.09 4.95 8.75
CA ALA A 131 10.38 4.93 7.31
C ALA A 131 10.71 6.33 6.77
N LEU A 132 9.98 7.36 7.20
CA LEU A 132 10.24 8.76 6.83
C LEU A 132 11.55 9.32 7.39
N THR A 133 12.15 8.71 8.42
CA THR A 133 13.52 9.12 8.84
C THR A 133 14.58 8.77 7.78
N PHE A 134 14.34 7.74 6.97
CA PHE A 134 15.21 7.35 5.86
C PHE A 134 14.90 8.10 4.58
N GLN A 135 13.62 8.37 4.33
CA GLN A 135 13.14 9.07 3.13
C GLN A 135 12.04 10.07 3.51
N ALA A 136 12.44 11.26 3.93
CA ALA A 136 11.53 12.28 4.49
C ALA A 136 10.41 12.71 3.54
N GLU A 137 10.66 12.67 2.23
CA GLU A 137 9.73 13.06 1.17
C GLU A 137 9.35 11.86 0.29
N ASN A 138 9.14 10.70 0.92
CA ASN A 138 8.53 9.56 0.24
C ASN A 138 7.00 9.73 0.23
N GLU A 139 6.43 9.89 -0.97
CA GLU A 139 5.01 10.20 -1.19
C GLU A 139 4.06 9.16 -0.60
N GLU A 140 4.40 7.88 -0.74
CA GLU A 140 3.59 6.75 -0.31
C GLU A 140 3.61 6.61 1.23
N ALA A 141 4.79 6.73 1.85
CA ALA A 141 4.94 6.73 3.30
C ALA A 141 4.22 7.91 3.97
N LEU A 142 4.26 9.09 3.35
CA LEU A 142 3.48 10.25 3.80
C LEU A 142 1.98 9.99 3.71
N TYR A 143 1.51 9.40 2.60
CA TYR A 143 0.11 9.03 2.43
C TYR A 143 -0.37 8.04 3.49
N PHE A 144 0.36 6.93 3.71
CA PHE A 144 -0.06 5.92 4.69
C PHE A 144 -0.01 6.45 6.13
N LEU A 145 1.01 7.23 6.49
CA LEU A 145 1.06 7.88 7.81
C LEU A 145 -0.12 8.83 8.01
N ALA A 146 -0.44 9.65 7.00
CA ALA A 146 -1.59 10.53 7.03
C ALA A 146 -2.91 9.76 7.16
N ASP A 147 -3.04 8.61 6.47
CA ASP A 147 -4.23 7.77 6.57
C ASP A 147 -4.40 7.17 7.97
N CYS A 148 -3.31 6.75 8.62
CA CYS A 148 -3.33 6.32 10.02
C CYS A 148 -3.82 7.45 10.95
N TYR A 149 -3.32 8.69 10.79
CA TYR A 149 -3.80 9.83 11.57
C TYR A 149 -5.26 10.16 11.28
N ARG A 150 -5.72 10.02 10.04
CA ARG A 150 -7.13 10.16 9.66
C ARG A 150 -8.00 9.12 10.34
N ILE A 151 -7.56 7.87 10.42
CA ILE A 151 -8.27 6.79 11.13
C ILE A 151 -8.36 7.09 12.63
N GLN A 152 -7.35 7.72 13.22
CA GLN A 152 -7.38 8.22 14.60
C GLN A 152 -8.14 9.55 14.77
N GLU A 153 -8.82 10.02 13.73
CA GLU A 153 -9.57 11.29 13.72
C GLU A 153 -8.71 12.54 14.02
N LYS A 154 -7.38 12.42 13.87
CA LYS A 154 -6.42 13.53 13.98
C LYS A 154 -6.31 14.25 12.63
N TYR A 155 -7.42 14.86 12.22
CA TYR A 155 -7.61 15.35 10.85
C TYR A 155 -6.63 16.46 10.45
N GLU A 156 -6.26 17.37 11.35
CA GLU A 156 -5.30 18.44 11.07
C GLU A 156 -3.91 17.86 10.75
N THR A 157 -3.42 16.93 11.57
CA THR A 157 -2.14 16.24 11.33
C THR A 157 -2.17 15.43 10.03
N ALA A 158 -3.29 14.74 9.76
CA ALA A 158 -3.46 14.02 8.50
C ALA A 158 -3.41 14.97 7.29
N ILE A 159 -4.05 16.14 7.35
CA ILE A 159 -4.01 17.15 6.30
C ILE A 159 -2.58 17.63 6.05
N GLU A 160 -1.82 17.98 7.09
CA GLU A 160 -0.42 18.42 6.94
C GLU A 160 0.42 17.40 6.16
N LEU A 161 0.29 16.11 6.50
CA LEU A 161 1.01 15.03 5.84
C LEU A 161 0.49 14.76 4.41
N PHE A 162 -0.81 14.80 4.18
CA PHE A 162 -1.36 14.69 2.84
C PHE A 162 -0.92 15.85 1.94
N LEU A 163 -0.84 17.08 2.45
CA LEU A 163 -0.35 18.23 1.69
C LEU A 163 1.13 18.07 1.31
N ARG A 164 1.97 17.48 2.19
CA ARG A 164 3.35 17.12 1.84
C ARG A 164 3.39 16.05 0.75
N SER A 165 2.55 15.02 0.84
CA SER A 165 2.41 13.99 -0.21
C SER A 165 2.00 14.62 -1.55
N LEU A 166 1.02 15.54 -1.55
CA LEU A 166 0.58 16.28 -2.75
C LEU A 166 1.63 17.25 -3.30
N ALA A 167 2.55 17.76 -2.48
CA ALA A 167 3.66 18.56 -2.99
C ALA A 167 4.60 17.74 -3.89
N ILE A 168 4.68 16.41 -3.66
CA ILE A 168 5.46 15.47 -4.47
C ILE A 168 4.65 15.00 -5.68
N ASN A 169 3.39 14.59 -5.46
CA ASN A 169 2.47 14.16 -6.52
C ASN A 169 1.13 14.90 -6.43
N PRO A 170 1.01 16.07 -7.10
CA PRO A 170 -0.19 16.90 -7.02
C PRO A 170 -1.47 16.27 -7.59
N GLN A 171 -1.33 15.20 -8.39
CA GLN A 171 -2.44 14.53 -9.07
C GLN A 171 -2.80 13.18 -8.43
N ASN A 172 -2.26 12.85 -7.25
CA ASN A 172 -2.69 11.63 -6.56
C ASN A 172 -4.15 11.77 -6.12
N LYS A 173 -5.04 11.12 -6.88
CA LYS A 173 -6.50 11.14 -6.66
C LYS A 173 -6.91 10.66 -5.26
N LEU A 174 -6.23 9.63 -4.73
CA LEU A 174 -6.54 9.08 -3.40
C LEU A 174 -6.16 10.07 -2.30
N VAL A 175 -4.98 10.70 -2.41
CA VAL A 175 -4.52 11.72 -1.46
C VAL A 175 -5.44 12.94 -1.49
N LEU A 176 -5.80 13.44 -2.68
CA LEU A 176 -6.74 14.56 -2.84
C LEU A 176 -8.10 14.25 -2.19
N HIS A 177 -8.66 13.06 -2.45
CA HIS A 177 -9.91 12.62 -1.86
C HIS A 177 -9.82 12.54 -0.33
N ASN A 178 -8.77 11.93 0.22
CA ASN A 178 -8.64 11.78 1.67
C ASN A 178 -8.38 13.13 2.36
N THR A 179 -7.68 14.06 1.70
CA THR A 179 -7.55 15.46 2.16
C THR A 179 -8.93 16.13 2.26
N ALA A 180 -9.76 15.98 1.23
CA ALA A 180 -11.12 16.51 1.21
C ALA A 180 -12.00 15.91 2.32
N VAL A 181 -11.85 14.60 2.58
CA VAL A 181 -12.53 13.91 3.69
C VAL A 181 -12.13 14.53 5.04
N CYS A 182 -10.84 14.75 5.29
CA CYS A 182 -10.39 15.40 6.54
C CYS A 182 -10.97 16.81 6.69
N TYR A 183 -10.97 17.64 5.64
CA TYR A 183 -11.58 18.97 5.70
C TYR A 183 -13.08 18.91 5.96
N LYS A 184 -13.80 17.94 5.39
CA LYS A 184 -15.24 17.71 5.67
C LYS A 184 -15.46 17.43 7.15
N TYR A 185 -14.67 16.54 7.77
CA TYR A 185 -14.80 16.22 9.19
C TYR A 185 -14.46 17.39 10.11
N LEU A 186 -13.61 18.32 9.66
CA LEU A 186 -13.35 19.58 10.34
C LEU A 186 -14.42 20.67 10.07
N ASN A 187 -15.52 20.31 9.39
CA ASN A 187 -16.57 21.24 8.94
C ASN A 187 -16.07 22.37 8.03
N ASN A 188 -14.90 22.21 7.42
CA ASN A 188 -14.37 23.13 6.42
C ASN A 188 -14.87 22.72 5.03
N ASN A 189 -16.16 22.95 4.81
CA ASN A 189 -16.86 22.56 3.59
C ASN A 189 -16.28 23.22 2.34
N GLU A 190 -15.78 24.45 2.43
CA GLU A 190 -15.15 25.16 1.33
C GLU A 190 -13.91 24.41 0.81
N GLN A 191 -12.97 24.07 1.71
CA GLN A 191 -11.78 23.32 1.33
C GLN A 191 -12.12 21.89 0.91
N ALA A 192 -13.06 21.24 1.59
CA ALA A 192 -13.50 19.90 1.21
C ALA A 192 -13.98 19.86 -0.24
N ILE A 193 -14.88 20.77 -0.62
CA ILE A 193 -15.38 20.88 -2.01
C ILE A 193 -14.23 21.15 -2.98
N ALA A 194 -13.34 22.11 -2.69
CA ALA A 194 -12.23 22.44 -3.57
C ALA A 194 -11.31 21.25 -3.86
N TYR A 195 -11.02 20.39 -2.86
CA TYR A 195 -10.23 19.18 -3.07
C TYR A 195 -11.00 18.08 -3.80
N TYR A 196 -12.30 17.91 -3.54
CA TYR A 196 -13.12 16.98 -4.33
C TYR A 196 -13.26 17.43 -5.78
N GLU A 197 -13.34 18.73 -6.07
CA GLU A 197 -13.35 19.25 -7.44
C GLU A 197 -12.04 18.93 -8.18
N LYS A 198 -10.89 19.00 -7.50
CA LYS A 198 -9.62 18.51 -8.06
C LYS A 198 -9.66 17.02 -8.39
N VAL A 199 -10.29 16.20 -7.54
CA VAL A 199 -10.51 14.78 -7.84
C VAL A 199 -11.37 14.61 -9.09
N LEU A 200 -12.46 15.36 -9.21
CA LEU A 200 -13.37 15.30 -10.36
C LEU A 200 -12.79 15.89 -11.65
N ALA A 201 -11.79 16.76 -11.56
CA ALA A 201 -11.03 17.22 -12.71
C ALA A 201 -10.15 16.11 -13.31
N ILE A 202 -9.68 15.18 -12.47
CA ILE A 202 -8.88 14.01 -12.88
C ILE A 202 -9.80 12.86 -13.33
N ASP A 203 -10.84 12.60 -12.55
CA ASP A 203 -11.80 11.52 -12.77
C ASP A 203 -13.23 12.04 -12.57
N PRO A 204 -13.87 12.54 -13.64
CA PRO A 204 -15.20 13.13 -13.57
C PRO A 204 -16.30 12.20 -13.02
N GLY A 205 -16.10 10.89 -13.09
CA GLY A 205 -17.03 9.85 -12.62
C GLY A 205 -16.69 9.31 -11.23
N PHE A 206 -15.76 9.93 -10.50
CA PHE A 206 -15.34 9.41 -9.19
C PHE A 206 -16.47 9.50 -8.16
N PHE A 207 -17.21 8.40 -8.02
CA PHE A 207 -18.45 8.31 -7.25
C PHE A 207 -18.34 8.84 -5.82
N ARG A 208 -17.24 8.51 -5.11
CA ARG A 208 -17.05 8.94 -3.72
C ARG A 208 -16.95 10.46 -3.59
N ALA A 209 -16.30 11.14 -4.53
CA ALA A 209 -16.22 12.60 -4.53
C ALA A 209 -17.57 13.24 -4.88
N LEU A 210 -18.27 12.73 -5.91
CA LEU A 210 -19.62 13.21 -6.26
C LEU A 210 -20.58 13.10 -5.07
N ARG A 211 -20.63 11.93 -4.43
CA ARG A 211 -21.45 11.70 -3.24
C ARG A 211 -21.08 12.67 -2.11
N ASN A 212 -19.81 12.76 -1.75
CA ASN A 212 -19.39 13.58 -0.60
C ASN A 212 -19.64 15.07 -0.84
N ILE A 213 -19.46 15.59 -2.06
CA ILE A 213 -19.83 16.98 -2.38
C ILE A 213 -21.35 17.16 -2.33
N SER A 214 -22.13 16.21 -2.86
CA SER A 214 -23.60 16.27 -2.80
C SER A 214 -24.10 16.33 -1.35
N GLU A 215 -23.53 15.53 -0.44
CA GLU A 215 -23.85 15.60 0.99
C GLU A 215 -23.56 16.97 1.58
N ILE A 216 -22.38 17.55 1.28
CA ILE A 216 -22.03 18.90 1.74
C ILE A 216 -23.03 19.93 1.21
N PHE A 217 -23.41 19.86 -0.07
CA PHE A 217 -24.38 20.79 -0.65
C PHE A 217 -25.78 20.65 -0.03
N ILE A 218 -26.21 19.44 0.31
CA ILE A 218 -27.45 19.20 1.06
C ILE A 218 -27.37 19.88 2.44
N GLU A 219 -26.27 19.68 3.17
CA GLU A 219 -26.06 20.22 4.51
C GLU A 219 -26.07 21.75 4.54
N ILE A 220 -25.57 22.41 3.49
CA ILE A 220 -25.57 23.90 3.39
C ILE A 220 -26.80 24.47 2.66
N GLY A 221 -27.77 23.63 2.28
CA GLY A 221 -29.03 24.05 1.64
C GLY A 221 -28.95 24.36 0.14
N GLU A 222 -27.84 24.04 -0.51
CA GLU A 222 -27.59 24.23 -1.94
C GLU A 222 -28.12 23.03 -2.76
N THR A 223 -29.41 22.75 -2.61
CA THR A 223 -30.06 21.53 -3.13
C THR A 223 -29.99 21.38 -4.65
N ASP A 224 -30.01 22.49 -5.41
CA ASP A 224 -29.87 22.47 -6.87
C ASP A 224 -28.49 21.93 -7.30
N LYS A 225 -27.42 22.36 -6.63
CA LYS A 225 -26.06 21.88 -6.88
C LYS A 225 -25.92 20.42 -6.48
N ALA A 226 -26.47 20.03 -5.33
CA ALA A 226 -26.50 18.65 -4.89
C ALA A 226 -27.21 17.75 -5.93
N HIS A 227 -28.40 18.14 -6.38
CA HIS A 227 -29.21 17.40 -7.34
C HIS A 227 -28.49 17.21 -8.68
N ALA A 228 -27.78 18.23 -9.17
CA ALA A 228 -26.98 18.13 -10.39
C ALA A 228 -25.87 17.08 -10.27
N LEU A 229 -25.16 17.05 -9.14
CA LEU A 229 -24.09 16.08 -8.88
C LEU A 229 -24.62 14.66 -8.67
N ILE A 230 -25.75 14.49 -7.98
CA ILE A 230 -26.38 13.18 -7.81
C ILE A 230 -26.82 12.64 -9.17
N ARG A 231 -27.41 13.49 -10.04
CA ARG A 231 -27.74 13.08 -11.42
C ARG A 231 -26.51 12.62 -12.20
N LYS A 232 -25.37 13.27 -12.02
CA LYS A 232 -24.11 12.86 -12.64
C LYS A 232 -23.66 11.50 -12.13
N ALA A 233 -23.70 11.26 -10.82
CA ALA A 233 -23.35 9.98 -10.23
C ALA A 233 -24.33 8.86 -10.62
N ALA A 234 -25.63 9.17 -10.73
CA ALA A 234 -26.67 8.23 -11.16
C ALA A 234 -26.56 7.80 -12.62
N ALA A 235 -25.84 8.55 -13.47
CA ALA A 235 -25.63 8.15 -14.87
C ALA A 235 -24.84 6.83 -14.97
N ASP A 236 -23.87 6.63 -14.08
CA ASP A 236 -23.05 5.43 -14.01
C ASP A 236 -23.57 4.40 -12.99
N TYR A 237 -24.35 4.87 -12.00
CA TYR A 237 -24.87 4.06 -10.89
C TYR A 237 -26.37 4.29 -10.62
N PRO A 238 -27.28 4.06 -11.60
CA PRO A 238 -28.67 4.48 -11.51
C PRO A 238 -29.49 3.80 -10.39
N ASP A 239 -29.15 2.57 -10.03
CA ASP A 239 -29.89 1.75 -9.06
C ASP A 239 -29.15 1.59 -7.71
N SER A 240 -28.14 2.44 -7.46
CA SER A 240 -27.39 2.43 -6.21
C SER A 240 -28.29 2.88 -5.05
N LYS A 241 -28.24 2.13 -3.94
CA LYS A 241 -28.93 2.51 -2.69
C LYS A 241 -28.48 3.89 -2.22
N GLU A 242 -27.19 4.16 -2.33
CA GLU A 242 -26.58 5.44 -1.94
C GLU A 242 -27.14 6.61 -2.76
N ILE A 243 -27.38 6.44 -4.07
CA ILE A 243 -28.02 7.47 -4.90
C ILE A 243 -29.46 7.75 -4.45
N ASN A 244 -30.22 6.69 -4.18
CA ASN A 244 -31.59 6.81 -3.68
C ASN A 244 -31.64 7.51 -2.31
N ASP A 245 -30.70 7.18 -1.42
CA ASP A 245 -30.57 7.80 -0.10
C ASP A 245 -30.23 9.31 -0.23
N LEU A 246 -29.40 9.70 -1.20
CA LEU A 246 -29.10 11.11 -1.47
C LEU A 246 -30.32 11.86 -2.01
N TYR A 247 -31.09 11.27 -2.94
CA TYR A 247 -32.32 11.89 -3.43
C TYR A 247 -33.36 12.06 -2.31
N ALA A 248 -33.51 11.06 -1.45
CA ALA A 248 -34.42 11.13 -0.32
C ALA A 248 -34.07 12.28 0.65
N LYS A 249 -32.80 12.66 0.78
CA LYS A 249 -32.37 13.81 1.60
C LYS A 249 -32.69 15.17 0.97
N ILE A 250 -32.92 15.24 -0.35
CA ILE A 250 -33.27 16.50 -1.04
C ILE A 250 -34.78 16.76 -1.01
N PHE A 251 -35.59 15.70 -1.10
CA PHE A 251 -37.04 15.79 -1.32
C PHE A 251 -37.90 15.52 -0.07
N ASN A 252 -37.30 15.19 1.08
CA ASN A 252 -37.98 15.08 2.38
C ASN A 252 -37.67 16.30 3.26
#